data_AF-A0KNY4-F1
#
_entry.id   AF-A0KNY4-F1
#
_cell.length_a   1.000
_cell.length_b   1.000
_cell.length_c   1.000
_cell.angle_alpha   90.00
_cell.angle_beta   90.00
_cell.angle_gamma   90.00
#
_symmetry.space_group_name_H-M   'P 1'
#
loop_
_entity.id
_entity.type
_entity.pdbx_description
1 polymer ?
#
loop_
_entity_poly.entity_id
_entity_poly.type
_entity_poly.pdbx_seq_one_letter_code
_entity_poly.pdbx_strand_id
1 'polypeptide(L)'
;MFEQTLTSDALVTTTHNHAAEPTQRPLRDSVQQALRNYLAQLNGQEVIDLYDMVLSEVEAPMLDVIMQYTRGNQTRAAVMMGINRGTLRKKLKRYGMN
;
A
#
# COMPACT_ATOMS: atom_id res chain seq x y z
N MET A 1 19.52 12.73 -16.57
CA MET A 1 20.26 11.75 -15.76
C MET A 1 19.64 11.77 -14.37
N PHE A 2 19.04 10.74 -13.79
CA PHE A 2 18.79 9.35 -14.16
C PHE A 2 17.30 9.12 -13.90
N GLU A 3 16.57 8.52 -14.84
CA GLU A 3 15.32 7.87 -14.47
C GLU A 3 15.74 6.69 -13.60
N GLN A 4 15.76 6.89 -12.28
CA GLN A 4 15.72 5.76 -11.37
C GLN A 4 14.38 5.09 -11.68
N THR A 5 14.41 4.07 -12.52
CA THR A 5 13.40 3.03 -12.51
C THR A 5 13.43 2.49 -11.09
N LEU A 6 12.64 3.10 -10.19
CA LEU A 6 12.50 2.67 -8.82
C LEU A 6 12.01 1.24 -8.94
N THR A 7 12.96 0.31 -8.76
CA THR A 7 12.78 -1.09 -9.02
C THR A 7 11.62 -1.52 -8.14
N SER A 8 10.51 -1.91 -8.76
CA SER A 8 9.36 -2.45 -8.01
C SER A 8 9.75 -3.65 -7.16
N ASP A 9 10.90 -4.26 -7.48
CA ASP A 9 11.57 -5.32 -6.73
C ASP A 9 11.95 -4.92 -5.30
N ALA A 10 11.94 -3.62 -4.94
CA ALA A 10 12.22 -3.18 -3.58
C ALA A 10 11.04 -3.38 -2.61
N LEU A 11 9.80 -3.33 -3.10
CA LEU A 11 8.60 -3.51 -2.28
C LEU A 11 8.23 -5.00 -2.24
N VAL A 12 9.00 -5.77 -1.49
CA VAL A 12 8.75 -7.20 -1.26
C VAL A 12 8.08 -7.46 0.07
N THR A 13 7.15 -8.41 0.07
CA THR A 13 6.57 -9.00 1.27
C THR A 13 7.18 -10.37 1.48
N THR A 14 7.59 -10.67 2.72
CA THR A 14 8.00 -12.03 3.10
C THR A 14 6.76 -12.85 3.40
N THR A 15 6.55 -13.93 2.65
CA THR A 15 5.49 -14.90 2.95
C THR A 15 6.07 -16.10 3.66
N HIS A 16 5.48 -16.45 4.81
CA HIS A 16 5.83 -17.61 5.61
C HIS A 16 4.77 -18.70 5.39
N ASN A 17 5.08 -19.69 4.54
CA ASN A 17 4.27 -20.90 4.45
C ASN A 17 4.77 -21.91 5.47
N HIS A 18 3.86 -22.54 6.22
CA HIS A 18 4.18 -23.46 7.33
C HIS A 18 5.11 -24.65 6.95
N ALA A 19 5.23 -24.97 5.66
CA ALA A 19 6.03 -26.10 5.17
C ALA A 19 7.11 -25.70 4.15
N ALA A 20 7.35 -24.40 3.94
CA ALA A 20 8.34 -23.91 2.98
C ALA A 20 9.20 -22.81 3.60
N GLU A 21 10.41 -22.65 3.06
CA GLU A 21 11.27 -21.54 3.43
C GLU A 21 10.57 -20.20 3.15
N PRO A 22 10.78 -19.17 4.00
CA PRO A 22 10.23 -17.85 3.76
C PRO A 22 10.66 -17.34 2.38
N THR A 23 9.70 -17.03 1.52
CA THR A 23 9.98 -16.49 0.19
C THR A 23 9.64 -15.00 0.15
N GLN A 24 10.51 -14.21 -0.48
CA GLN A 24 10.22 -12.82 -0.77
C GLN A 24 9.46 -12.73 -2.09
N ARG A 25 8.37 -11.98 -2.09
CA ARG A 25 7.55 -11.75 -3.30
C ARG A 25 7.23 -10.27 -3.44
N PRO A 26 7.20 -9.72 -4.65
CA PRO A 26 6.75 -8.36 -4.90
C PRO A 26 5.33 -8.12 -4.34
N LEU A 27 5.09 -6.94 -3.77
CA LEU A 27 3.79 -6.54 -3.22
C LEU A 27 2.64 -6.72 -4.23
N ARG A 28 2.91 -6.46 -5.52
CA ARG A 28 1.94 -6.64 -6.61
C ARG A 28 1.36 -8.05 -6.68
N ASP A 29 2.15 -9.08 -6.36
CA ASP A 29 1.71 -10.48 -6.41
C ASP A 29 0.76 -10.76 -5.24
N SER A 30 1.06 -10.20 -4.06
CA SER A 30 0.20 -10.26 -2.88
C SER A 30 -1.15 -9.57 -3.13
N VAL A 31 -1.14 -8.39 -3.76
CA VAL A 31 -2.37 -7.68 -4.16
C VAL A 31 -3.18 -8.51 -5.16
N GLN A 32 -2.53 -9.07 -6.19
CA GLN A 32 -3.18 -9.92 -7.18
C GLN A 32 -3.80 -11.17 -6.55
N GLN A 33 -3.10 -11.82 -5.62
CA GLN A 33 -3.59 -12.99 -4.91
C GLN A 33 -4.79 -12.64 -4.03
N ALA A 34 -4.71 -11.54 -3.28
CA ALA A 34 -5.80 -11.09 -2.41
C ALA A 34 -7.08 -10.80 -3.22
N LEU A 35 -6.95 -10.09 -4.34
CA LEU A 35 -8.07 -9.80 -5.23
C LEU A 35 -8.69 -11.07 -5.82
N ARG A 36 -7.88 -12.02 -6.30
CA ARG A 36 -8.37 -13.30 -6.82
C ARG A 36 -9.14 -14.08 -5.76
N ASN A 37 -8.61 -14.14 -4.54
CA ASN A 37 -9.26 -14.83 -3.43
C ASN A 37 -10.60 -14.17 -3.09
N TYR A 38 -10.62 -12.84 -2.97
CA TYR A 38 -11.84 -12.10 -2.67
C TYR A 38 -12.92 -12.29 -3.74
N LEU A 39 -12.56 -12.11 -5.02
CA LEU A 39 -13.51 -12.27 -6.14
C LEU A 39 -14.04 -13.71 -6.25
N ALA A 40 -13.22 -14.73 -5.96
CA ALA A 40 -13.66 -16.12 -5.94
C ALA A 40 -14.66 -16.42 -4.81
N GLN A 41 -14.64 -15.64 -3.73
CA GLN A 41 -15.53 -15.80 -2.56
C GLN A 41 -16.84 -15.03 -2.70
N LEU A 42 -16.98 -14.15 -3.70
CA LEU A 42 -18.19 -13.35 -3.87
C LEU A 42 -19.44 -14.18 -4.14
N ASN A 43 -19.33 -15.41 -4.65
CA ASN A 43 -20.48 -16.29 -4.90
C ASN A 43 -21.61 -15.59 -5.69
N GLY A 44 -21.26 -14.73 -6.66
CA GLY A 44 -22.21 -13.98 -7.48
C GLY A 44 -22.74 -12.69 -6.86
N GLN A 45 -22.27 -12.29 -5.67
CA GLN A 45 -22.57 -10.98 -5.10
C GLN A 45 -21.89 -9.87 -5.91
N GLU A 46 -22.62 -8.79 -6.17
CA GLU A 46 -22.05 -7.58 -6.75
C GLU A 46 -21.22 -6.82 -5.71
N VAL A 47 -20.12 -6.22 -6.16
CA VAL A 47 -19.27 -5.37 -5.33
C VAL A 47 -19.18 -3.99 -5.94
N ILE A 48 -19.38 -2.99 -5.11
CA ILE A 48 -19.30 -1.57 -5.45
C ILE A 48 -18.06 -0.99 -4.72
N ASP A 49 -17.41 -0.01 -5.32
CA ASP A 49 -16.26 0.72 -4.75
C ASP A 49 -15.02 -0.14 -4.42
N LEU A 50 -14.85 -1.27 -5.12
CA LEU A 50 -13.69 -2.16 -4.93
C LEU A 50 -12.34 -1.44 -5.09
N TYR A 51 -12.26 -0.45 -5.98
CA TYR A 51 -11.06 0.36 -6.15
C TYR A 51 -10.67 1.08 -4.86
N ASP A 52 -11.61 1.77 -4.22
CA ASP A 52 -11.36 2.49 -2.96
C ASP A 52 -11.06 1.54 -1.81
N MET A 53 -11.74 0.37 -1.78
CA MET A 53 -11.45 -0.68 -0.81
C MET A 53 -9.99 -1.15 -0.91
N VAL A 54 -9.55 -1.56 -2.10
CA VAL A 54 -8.16 -2.01 -2.32
C VAL A 54 -7.16 -0.87 -2.11
N LEU A 55 -7.49 0.34 -2.55
CA LEU A 55 -6.60 1.48 -2.36
C LEU A 55 -6.42 1.78 -0.87
N SER A 56 -7.46 1.64 -0.04
CA SER A 56 -7.37 1.88 1.40
C SER A 56 -6.45 0.88 2.12
N GLU A 57 -6.46 -0.39 1.70
CA GLU A 57 -5.56 -1.45 2.20
C GLU A 57 -4.08 -1.16 1.95
N VAL A 58 -3.75 -0.34 0.95
CA VAL A 58 -2.37 0.03 0.64
C VAL A 58 -2.03 1.42 1.16
N GLU A 59 -2.94 2.37 0.97
CA GLU A 59 -2.70 3.78 1.25
C GLU A 59 -2.64 4.08 2.75
N ALA A 60 -3.54 3.51 3.55
CA ALA A 60 -3.53 3.70 5.00
C ALA A 60 -2.23 3.20 5.65
N PRO A 61 -1.79 1.94 5.46
CA PRO A 61 -0.54 1.48 6.08
C PRO A 61 0.69 2.20 5.52
N MET A 62 0.70 2.57 4.23
CA MET A 62 1.78 3.37 3.67
C MET A 62 1.89 4.72 4.38
N LEU A 63 0.78 5.41 4.60
CA LEU A 63 0.77 6.70 5.31
C LEU A 63 1.29 6.57 6.73
N ASP A 64 0.83 5.56 7.48
CA ASP A 64 1.24 5.33 8.85
C ASP A 64 2.76 5.08 8.95
N VAL A 65 3.29 4.13 8.17
CA VAL A 65 4.71 3.79 8.17
C VAL A 65 5.58 5.00 7.77
N ILE A 66 5.17 5.77 6.75
CA ILE A 66 5.93 6.96 6.33
C ILE A 66 5.87 8.06 7.39
N MET A 67 4.73 8.26 8.03
CA MET A 67 4.60 9.25 9.10
C MET A 67 5.45 8.88 10.31
N GLN A 68 5.52 7.60 10.68
CA GLN A 68 6.42 7.11 11.72
C GLN A 68 7.89 7.30 11.33
N TYR A 69 8.26 6.90 10.11
CA TYR A 69 9.62 7.04 9.58
C TYR A 69 10.09 8.51 9.56
N THR A 70 9.18 9.42 9.23
CA THR A 70 9.44 10.86 9.21
C THR A 70 9.20 11.55 10.56
N ARG A 71 8.88 10.79 11.61
CA ARG A 71 8.63 11.27 12.98
C ARG A 71 7.57 12.37 13.03
N GLY A 72 6.48 12.19 12.29
CA GLY A 72 5.38 13.16 12.24
C GLY A 72 5.61 14.34 11.29
N ASN A 73 6.77 14.44 10.63
CA ASN A 73 7.06 15.57 9.75
C ASN A 73 6.35 15.42 8.39
N GLN A 74 5.15 16.00 8.30
CA GLN A 74 4.33 15.95 7.08
C GLN A 74 5.01 16.55 5.85
N THR A 75 5.86 17.57 5.99
CA THR A 75 6.58 18.13 4.83
C THR A 75 7.57 17.12 4.28
N ARG A 76 8.35 16.47 5.16
CA ARG A 76 9.29 15.42 4.76
C ARG A 76 8.56 14.20 4.19
N ALA A 77 7.46 13.79 4.81
CA ALA A 77 6.62 12.69 4.31
C ALA A 77 6.07 12.98 2.91
N ALA A 78 5.54 14.19 2.69
CA ALA A 78 5.01 14.60 1.39
C ALA A 78 6.08 14.58 0.29
N VAL A 79 7.29 15.07 0.61
CA VAL A 79 8.45 15.00 -0.30
C VAL A 79 8.84 13.55 -0.59
N MET A 80 8.91 12.68 0.43
CA MET A 80 9.22 11.26 0.26
C MET A 80 8.20 10.54 -0.61
N MET A 81 6.92 10.91 -0.48
CA MET A 81 5.82 10.36 -1.27
C MET A 81 5.67 10.99 -2.67
N GLY A 82 6.43 12.06 -2.98
CA GLY A 82 6.30 12.77 -4.25
C GLY A 82 4.95 13.48 -4.44
N ILE A 83 4.29 13.89 -3.34
CA ILE A 83 2.99 14.58 -3.39
C ILE A 83 3.03 15.93 -2.70
N ASN A 84 2.07 16.81 -3.01
CA ASN A 84 1.93 18.07 -2.29
C ASN A 84 1.54 17.82 -0.82
N ARG A 85 2.09 18.62 0.10
CA ARG A 85 1.76 18.56 1.54
C ARG A 85 0.26 18.69 1.83
N GLY A 86 -0.44 19.56 1.08
CA GLY A 86 -1.90 19.71 1.18
C GLY A 86 -2.64 18.43 0.82
N THR A 87 -2.15 17.68 -0.18
CA THR A 87 -2.68 16.36 -0.56
C THR A 87 -2.43 15.34 0.55
N LEU A 88 -1.21 15.28 1.09
CA LEU A 88 -0.91 14.41 2.24
C LEU A 88 -1.85 14.68 3.41
N ARG A 89 -2.05 15.95 3.78
CA ARG A 89 -2.95 16.32 4.87
C ARG A 89 -4.39 15.84 4.65
N LYS A 90 -4.90 15.96 3.41
CA LYS A 90 -6.24 15.46 3.07
C LYS A 90 -6.31 13.94 3.21
N LYS A 91 -5.28 13.21 2.77
CA LYS A 91 -5.19 11.75 2.90
C LYS A 91 -5.11 11.32 4.36
N LEU A 92 -4.27 11.94 5.19
CA LEU A 92 -4.20 11.66 6.63
C LEU A 92 -5.57 11.87 7.30
N LYS A 93 -6.29 12.95 6.97
CA LYS A 93 -7.64 13.19 7.47
C LYS A 93 -8.65 12.11 7.02
N ARG A 94 -8.57 11.64 5.76
CA ARG A 94 -9.42 10.55 5.24
C ARG A 94 -9.31 9.29 6.11
N TYR A 95 -8.11 8.98 6.61
CA TYR A 95 -7.84 7.79 7.42
C TYR A 95 -7.78 8.06 8.94
N GLY A 96 -8.14 9.27 9.41
CA GLY A 96 -8.12 9.59 10.84
C GLY A 96 -6.74 9.66 11.49
N MET A 97 -5.69 9.99 10.72
CA MET A 97 -4.28 10.01 11.13
C MET A 97 -3.73 11.43 11.37
N ASN A 98 -4.56 12.37 11.80
CA ASN A 98 -4.23 13.80 11.86
C ASN A 98 -4.18 14.38 13.27
#